data_AF-A0A9D1QYG5-F1
#
_entry.id   AF-A0A9D1QYG5-F1
#
_cell.length_a   1.000
_cell.length_b   1.000
_cell.length_c   1.000
_cell.angle_alpha   90.00
_cell.angle_beta   90.00
_cell.angle_gamma   90.00
#
_symmetry.space_group_name_H-M   'P 1'
#
loop_
_entity.id
_entity.type
_entity.pdbx_description
1 polymer ?
#
loop_
_entity_poly.entity_id
_entity_poly.type
_entity_poly.pdbx_seq_one_letter_code
_entity_poly.pdbx_strand_id
1 'polypeptide(L)'
;MGQSYKIVTTNLGRTAVRFALAQGTSVKLTHMAVGDGGGQDVEPMSSMTGLVRETFRAQINEITFDAVHPDMFTAELFIPQSVGGFYIREVGLFMEDGTLFAVGSMPLTEKPDLSSGSASDLLIKIIVRVLDASTISISIDPAQVLATRDYVDRMDRERIRAAVEAHNTEQAAHDYLARKTVQIKAGTGLSGGGTLEADRTLTVKYGTAAGTACQGNDARLSNARTPTAHKDTHKTGGSDAITPTDIGAADKTIQIKAGTGLSGGGTLEADRTLTVKYGTAAGTACQGNDARLS
;
A
#
# COMPACT_ATOMS: atom_id res chain seq x y z
N MET A 1 58.57 35.47 -22.28
CA MET A 1 58.28 34.45 -21.25
C MET A 1 56.77 34.34 -21.16
N GLY A 2 56.21 33.15 -21.32
CA GLY A 2 54.76 32.96 -21.21
C GLY A 2 54.31 33.19 -19.77
N GLN A 3 53.37 34.11 -19.56
CA GLN A 3 52.71 34.29 -18.27
C GLN A 3 52.08 32.95 -17.87
N SER A 4 52.45 32.42 -16.71
CA SER A 4 51.85 31.22 -16.15
C SER A 4 50.75 31.62 -15.18
N TYR A 5 49.51 31.45 -15.59
CA TYR A 5 48.35 31.75 -14.75
C TYR A 5 48.24 30.72 -13.62
N LYS A 6 48.03 31.21 -12.40
CA LYS A 6 47.96 30.38 -11.20
C LYS A 6 46.99 30.97 -10.19
N ILE A 7 46.45 30.10 -9.35
CA ILE A 7 45.65 30.45 -8.17
C ILE A 7 46.49 30.17 -6.92
N VAL A 8 46.52 31.11 -5.98
CA VAL A 8 47.24 31.01 -4.72
C VAL A 8 46.27 31.26 -3.56
N THR A 9 46.16 30.28 -2.66
CA THR A 9 45.43 30.43 -1.40
C THR A 9 46.18 31.38 -0.47
N THR A 10 45.50 32.39 0.05
CA THR A 10 46.13 33.43 0.89
C THR A 10 46.48 32.88 2.27
N ASN A 11 47.35 33.59 2.99
CA ASN A 11 47.69 33.27 4.38
C ASN A 11 46.44 33.30 5.27
N LEU A 12 45.51 34.23 5.01
CA LEU A 12 44.24 34.34 5.71
C LEU A 12 43.33 33.14 5.40
N GLY A 13 43.19 32.77 4.12
CA GLY A 13 42.42 31.58 3.71
C GLY A 13 42.96 30.29 4.31
N ARG A 14 44.28 30.07 4.29
CA ARG A 14 44.91 28.91 4.94
C ARG A 14 44.68 28.90 6.46
N THR A 15 44.68 30.06 7.10
CA THR A 15 44.42 30.19 8.54
C THR A 15 42.98 29.83 8.87
N ALA A 16 42.03 30.32 8.06
CA ALA A 16 40.61 29.98 8.19
C ALA A 16 40.37 28.47 8.04
N VAL A 17 41.00 27.81 7.05
CA VAL A 17 40.90 26.35 6.87
C VAL A 17 41.44 25.61 8.10
N ARG A 18 42.59 26.01 8.63
CA ARG A 18 43.17 25.38 9.84
C ARG A 18 42.27 25.55 11.07
N PHE A 19 41.65 26.71 11.23
CA PHE A 19 40.72 26.97 12.32
C PHE A 19 39.47 26.12 12.19
N ALA A 20 38.91 26.03 10.97
CA ALA A 20 37.76 25.18 10.67
C ALA A 20 38.05 23.70 10.97
N LEU A 21 39.20 23.19 10.52
CA LEU A 21 39.71 21.85 10.84
C LEU A 21 39.80 21.60 12.36
N ALA A 22 40.37 22.55 13.11
CA ALA A 22 40.57 22.39 14.55
C ALA A 22 39.26 22.43 15.36
N GLN A 23 38.25 23.15 14.88
CA GLN A 23 36.96 23.32 15.57
C GLN A 23 35.84 22.41 15.04
N GLY A 24 36.09 21.66 13.96
CA GLY A 24 35.04 20.92 13.27
C GLY A 24 33.97 21.83 12.65
N THR A 25 34.34 23.05 12.29
CA THR A 25 33.47 24.01 11.59
C THR A 25 33.82 24.06 10.10
N SER A 26 33.09 24.86 9.33
CA SER A 26 33.33 25.04 7.90
C SER A 26 33.66 26.48 7.55
N VAL A 27 34.54 26.67 6.57
CA VAL A 27 34.81 27.98 5.96
C VAL A 27 33.70 28.26 4.96
N LYS A 28 32.93 29.32 5.19
CA LYS A 28 31.88 29.75 4.27
C LYS A 28 32.43 30.69 3.21
N LEU A 29 32.40 30.24 1.96
CA LEU A 29 32.71 31.06 0.79
C LEU A 29 31.41 31.60 0.20
N THR A 30 31.40 32.90 -0.10
CA THR A 30 30.17 33.61 -0.51
C THR A 30 30.32 34.39 -1.80
N HIS A 31 31.47 35.02 -2.03
CA HIS A 31 31.66 35.93 -3.16
C HIS A 31 32.91 35.61 -3.97
N MET A 32 32.83 35.89 -5.27
CA MET A 32 33.97 36.00 -6.15
C MET A 32 34.04 37.40 -6.73
N ALA A 33 35.25 37.89 -6.96
CA ALA A 33 35.47 39.16 -7.63
C ALA A 33 36.52 39.01 -8.73
N VAL A 34 36.42 39.87 -9.73
CA VAL A 34 37.44 40.04 -10.77
C VAL A 34 37.97 41.47 -10.73
N GLY A 35 39.20 41.62 -11.19
CA GLY A 35 39.87 42.91 -11.28
C GLY A 35 40.73 42.98 -12.53
N ASP A 36 41.12 44.20 -12.90
CA ASP A 36 41.97 44.46 -14.06
C ASP A 36 43.44 44.69 -13.68
N GLY A 37 43.80 44.54 -12.40
CA GLY A 37 45.16 44.74 -11.91
C GLY A 37 45.66 46.19 -11.96
N GLY A 38 44.77 47.18 -12.09
CA GLY A 38 45.17 48.56 -12.35
C GLY A 38 45.76 48.76 -13.75
N GLY A 39 45.38 47.90 -14.70
CA GLY A 39 45.88 47.90 -16.08
C GLY A 39 47.21 47.15 -16.25
N GLN A 40 47.77 46.57 -15.20
CA GLN A 40 49.01 45.79 -15.22
C GLN A 40 48.75 44.33 -14.89
N ASP A 41 49.67 43.45 -15.30
CA ASP A 41 49.60 42.04 -14.91
C ASP A 41 49.82 41.87 -13.41
N VAL A 42 49.01 41.02 -12.79
CA VAL A 42 49.05 40.75 -11.35
C VAL A 42 49.75 39.43 -11.09
N GLU A 43 50.79 39.46 -10.26
CA GLU A 43 51.45 38.26 -9.73
C GLU A 43 50.77 37.87 -8.40
N PRO A 44 50.05 36.72 -8.33
CA PRO A 44 49.30 36.35 -7.15
C PRO A 44 50.24 35.92 -6.02
N MET A 45 50.13 36.58 -4.85
CA MET A 45 50.93 36.28 -3.67
C MET A 45 50.05 35.85 -2.50
N SER A 46 50.53 34.91 -1.67
CA SER A 46 49.76 34.48 -0.49
C SER A 46 49.62 35.57 0.59
N SER A 47 50.39 36.65 0.53
CA SER A 47 50.27 37.81 1.42
C SER A 47 49.14 38.77 1.04
N MET A 48 48.52 38.61 -0.13
CA MET A 48 47.44 39.51 -0.56
C MET A 48 46.23 39.39 0.36
N THR A 49 45.63 40.54 0.67
CA THR A 49 44.41 40.68 1.48
C THR A 49 43.22 41.19 0.68
N GLY A 50 43.44 41.61 -0.57
CA GLY A 50 42.44 42.05 -1.54
C GLY A 50 42.99 41.99 -2.97
N LEU A 51 42.14 42.26 -3.95
CA LEU A 51 42.56 42.46 -5.34
C LEU A 51 43.28 43.81 -5.51
N VAL A 52 44.16 43.93 -6.51
CA VAL A 52 44.85 45.19 -6.80
C VAL A 52 43.87 46.27 -7.23
N ARG A 53 42.94 45.94 -8.14
CA ARG A 53 41.81 46.79 -8.52
C ARG A 53 40.62 45.96 -8.92
N GLU A 54 39.69 45.81 -7.98
CA GLU A 54 38.41 45.15 -8.22
C GLU A 54 37.55 45.94 -9.20
N THR A 55 36.98 45.24 -10.19
CA THR A 55 36.07 45.80 -11.19
C THR A 55 34.66 45.25 -11.05
N PHE A 56 34.52 44.01 -10.60
CA PHE A 56 33.22 43.38 -10.39
C PHE A 56 33.27 42.33 -9.28
N ARG A 57 32.22 42.26 -8.48
CA ARG A 57 32.02 41.25 -7.43
C ARG A 57 30.58 40.78 -7.46
N ALA A 58 30.40 39.47 -7.32
CA ALA A 58 29.08 38.86 -7.14
C ALA A 58 29.19 37.63 -6.25
N GLN A 59 28.04 37.06 -5.90
CA GLN A 59 28.01 35.76 -5.23
C GLN A 59 28.58 34.66 -6.11
N ILE A 60 29.10 33.62 -5.48
CA ILE A 60 29.58 32.42 -6.15
C ILE A 60 28.39 31.72 -6.80
N ASN A 61 28.53 31.37 -8.08
CA ASN A 61 27.51 30.66 -8.85
C ASN A 61 27.46 29.18 -8.48
N GLU A 62 28.63 28.53 -8.43
CA GLU A 62 28.76 27.11 -8.09
C GLU A 62 30.14 26.82 -7.47
N ILE A 63 30.20 25.84 -6.57
CA ILE A 63 31.45 25.18 -6.18
C ILE A 63 31.30 23.69 -6.47
N THR A 64 32.25 23.15 -7.23
CA THR A 64 32.33 21.72 -7.55
C THR A 64 33.61 21.14 -6.95
N PHE A 65 33.46 20.16 -6.06
CA PHE A 65 34.60 19.44 -5.50
C PHE A 65 35.13 18.41 -6.51
N ASP A 66 36.45 18.33 -6.64
CA ASP A 66 37.07 17.37 -7.54
C ASP A 66 37.08 15.97 -6.89
N ALA A 67 36.40 15.01 -7.53
CA ALA A 67 36.30 13.64 -7.05
C ALA A 67 37.62 12.86 -7.11
N VAL A 68 38.54 13.27 -7.99
CA VAL A 68 39.86 12.65 -8.17
C VAL A 68 40.89 13.31 -7.26
N HIS A 69 40.74 14.62 -7.02
CA HIS A 69 41.63 15.42 -6.18
C HIS A 69 40.85 16.06 -5.00
N PRO A 70 40.68 15.36 -3.87
CA PRO A 70 39.92 15.86 -2.72
C PRO A 70 40.48 17.13 -2.07
N ASP A 71 41.70 17.54 -2.42
CA ASP A 71 42.32 18.79 -2.00
C ASP A 71 41.99 19.97 -2.93
N MET A 72 41.17 19.76 -3.96
CA MET A 72 40.85 20.72 -4.99
C MET A 72 39.34 20.91 -5.16
N PHE A 73 38.94 22.15 -5.41
CA PHE A 73 37.58 22.49 -5.83
C PHE A 73 37.61 23.57 -6.90
N THR A 74 36.58 23.59 -7.73
CA THR A 74 36.35 24.62 -8.74
C THR A 74 35.29 25.58 -8.23
N ALA A 75 35.56 26.89 -8.24
CA ALA A 75 34.57 27.92 -7.96
C ALA A 75 34.24 28.71 -9.23
N GLU A 76 32.96 29.02 -9.43
CA GLU A 76 32.46 29.67 -10.62
C GLU A 76 31.84 31.05 -10.30
N LEU A 77 32.20 32.05 -11.10
CA LEU A 77 31.59 33.38 -11.09
C LEU A 77 30.91 33.62 -12.43
N PHE A 78 29.64 34.01 -12.38
CA PHE A 78 28.88 34.44 -13.54
C PHE A 78 28.86 35.97 -13.63
N ILE A 79 29.24 36.50 -14.79
CA ILE A 79 29.18 37.93 -15.10
C ILE A 79 28.16 38.11 -16.24
N PRO A 80 26.96 38.66 -15.95
CA PRO A 80 25.92 38.80 -16.95
C PRO A 80 26.32 39.79 -18.06
N GLN A 81 25.69 39.66 -19.23
CA GLN A 81 25.87 40.59 -20.34
C GLN A 81 25.55 42.05 -19.99
N SER A 82 24.70 42.30 -18.99
CA SER A 82 24.35 43.64 -18.52
C SER A 82 25.47 44.37 -17.78
N VAL A 83 26.56 43.67 -17.43
CA VAL A 83 27.72 44.22 -16.73
C VAL A 83 28.96 44.03 -17.59
N GLY A 84 29.67 45.12 -17.89
CA GLY A 84 30.85 45.11 -18.75
C GLY A 84 31.55 46.47 -18.82
N GLY A 85 32.43 46.63 -19.80
CA GLY A 85 33.24 47.83 -19.99
C GLY A 85 34.58 47.79 -19.24
N PHE A 86 35.07 46.58 -18.90
CA PHE A 86 36.31 46.41 -18.15
C PHE A 86 37.10 45.19 -18.63
N TYR A 87 38.37 45.19 -18.27
CA TYR A 87 39.27 44.05 -18.47
C TYR A 87 39.40 43.23 -17.20
N ILE A 88 39.74 41.96 -17.36
CA ILE A 88 39.99 41.02 -16.28
C ILE A 88 41.43 40.53 -16.41
N ARG A 89 42.17 40.60 -15.30
CA ARG A 89 43.55 40.10 -15.12
C ARG A 89 43.76 39.40 -13.79
N GLU A 90 42.88 39.63 -12.83
CA GLU A 90 42.92 38.97 -11.53
C GLU A 90 41.53 38.50 -11.10
N VAL A 91 41.52 37.51 -10.23
CA VAL A 91 40.31 36.92 -9.66
C VAL A 91 40.53 36.66 -8.17
N GLY A 92 39.51 36.89 -7.37
CA GLY A 92 39.53 36.71 -5.93
C GLY A 92 38.33 35.90 -5.46
N LEU A 93 38.56 35.04 -4.49
CA LEU A 93 37.54 34.25 -3.80
C LEU A 93 37.46 34.71 -2.36
N PHE A 94 36.25 34.99 -1.85
CA PHE A 94 36.04 35.65 -0.57
C PHE A 94 35.12 34.86 0.36
N MET A 95 35.44 34.96 1.66
CA MET A 95 34.65 34.41 2.76
C MET A 95 33.43 35.31 3.09
N GLU A 96 32.50 34.80 3.90
CA GLU A 96 31.30 35.54 4.38
C GLU A 96 31.64 36.88 5.06
N ASP A 97 32.78 36.97 5.75
CA ASP A 97 33.26 38.17 6.44
C ASP A 97 33.99 39.17 5.52
N GLY A 98 34.07 38.89 4.21
CA GLY A 98 34.77 39.71 3.23
C GLY A 98 36.28 39.44 3.12
N THR A 99 36.83 38.50 3.88
CA THR A 99 38.25 38.15 3.82
C THR A 99 38.60 37.42 2.53
N LEU A 100 39.69 37.82 1.88
CA LEU A 100 40.20 37.17 0.67
C LEU A 100 40.78 35.78 1.00
N PHE A 101 40.15 34.74 0.47
CA PHE A 101 40.52 33.34 0.64
C PHE A 101 41.60 32.88 -0.36
N ALA A 102 41.41 33.19 -1.63
CA ALA A 102 42.36 32.85 -2.70
C ALA A 102 42.38 33.97 -3.75
N VAL A 103 43.54 34.14 -4.38
CA VAL A 103 43.76 35.12 -5.44
C VAL A 103 44.43 34.45 -6.63
N GLY A 104 44.06 34.86 -7.82
CA GLY A 104 44.51 34.29 -9.07
C GLY A 104 44.87 35.32 -10.12
N SER A 105 45.79 34.95 -11.00
CA SER A 105 46.07 35.68 -12.23
C SER A 105 45.27 35.06 -13.37
N MET A 106 44.70 35.91 -14.22
CA MET A 106 43.88 35.56 -15.36
C MET A 106 44.47 36.15 -16.64
N PRO A 107 44.29 35.49 -17.80
CA PRO A 107 44.64 36.10 -19.08
C PRO A 107 43.83 37.38 -19.28
N LEU A 108 44.43 38.35 -19.96
CA LEU A 108 43.76 39.59 -20.36
C LEU A 108 42.48 39.26 -21.11
N THR A 109 41.35 39.45 -20.45
CA THR A 109 40.02 39.14 -20.97
C THR A 109 39.20 40.40 -20.99
N GLU A 110 38.65 40.76 -22.15
CA GLU A 110 37.73 41.88 -22.28
C GLU A 110 36.31 41.44 -21.97
N LYS A 111 35.64 42.15 -21.06
CA LYS A 111 34.19 42.03 -20.88
C LYS A 111 33.53 43.24 -21.54
N PRO A 112 33.02 43.10 -22.78
CA PRO A 112 32.36 44.22 -23.48
C PRO A 112 31.10 44.67 -22.73
N ASP A 113 30.79 45.96 -22.84
CA ASP A 113 29.53 46.53 -22.37
C ASP A 113 28.43 46.43 -23.44
N LEU A 114 27.17 46.61 -23.04
CA LEU A 114 26.04 46.54 -23.97
C LEU A 114 26.10 47.61 -25.06
N SER A 115 26.74 48.76 -24.81
CA SER A 115 26.87 49.86 -25.77
C SER A 115 27.86 49.58 -26.90
N SER A 116 28.78 48.64 -26.70
CA SER A 116 29.75 48.22 -27.72
C SER A 116 29.12 47.44 -28.89
N GLY A 117 27.83 47.10 -28.80
CA GLY A 117 27.14 46.25 -29.77
C GLY A 117 27.47 44.75 -29.62
N SER A 118 28.26 44.37 -28.62
CA SER A 118 28.57 43.00 -28.25
C SER A 118 28.09 42.71 -26.83
N ALA A 119 27.21 41.73 -26.68
CA ALA A 119 26.65 41.33 -25.39
C ALA A 119 26.94 39.85 -25.18
N SER A 120 27.86 39.56 -24.25
CA SER A 120 28.26 38.18 -23.93
C SER A 120 28.18 37.95 -22.43
N ASP A 121 27.53 36.87 -22.04
CA ASP A 121 27.66 36.33 -20.68
C ASP A 121 29.05 35.70 -20.52
N LEU A 122 29.71 35.95 -19.39
CA LEU A 122 31.05 35.43 -19.13
C LEU A 122 31.04 34.62 -17.84
N LEU A 123 31.58 33.41 -17.89
CA LEU A 123 31.67 32.52 -16.75
C LEU A 123 33.14 32.24 -16.44
N ILE A 124 33.59 32.70 -15.27
CA ILE A 124 34.96 32.56 -14.79
C ILE A 124 35.03 31.35 -13.87
N LYS A 125 35.86 30.36 -14.22
CA LYS A 125 36.12 29.18 -13.40
C LYS A 125 37.53 29.26 -12.82
N ILE A 126 37.65 29.10 -11.51
CA ILE A 126 38.96 28.98 -10.84
C ILE A 126 39.06 27.64 -10.13
N ILE A 127 40.23 27.01 -10.22
CA ILE A 127 40.52 25.80 -9.48
C ILE A 127 41.41 26.18 -8.30
N VAL A 128 40.94 25.93 -7.10
CA VAL A 128 41.62 26.28 -5.84
C VAL A 128 42.05 25.01 -5.15
N ARG A 129 43.30 24.99 -4.66
CA ARG A 129 43.83 23.92 -3.81
C ARG A 129 43.84 24.35 -2.36
N VAL A 130 43.36 23.49 -1.48
CA VAL A 130 43.28 23.70 -0.02
C VAL A 130 43.87 22.53 0.74
N LEU A 131 44.10 22.67 2.05
CA LEU A 131 44.60 21.57 2.87
C LEU A 131 43.58 20.44 3.00
N ASP A 132 42.29 20.80 3.09
CA ASP A 132 41.18 19.85 3.15
C ASP A 132 39.92 20.53 2.59
N ALA A 133 39.42 20.05 1.45
CA ALA A 133 38.25 20.64 0.82
C ALA A 133 36.94 20.29 1.56
N SER A 134 36.91 19.26 2.40
CA SER A 134 35.72 18.91 3.21
C SER A 134 35.36 19.99 4.24
N THR A 135 36.32 20.84 4.60
CA THR A 135 36.09 21.98 5.50
C THR A 135 35.52 23.21 4.80
N ILE A 136 35.35 23.16 3.48
CA ILE A 136 34.80 24.26 2.69
C ILE A 136 33.28 24.06 2.56
N SER A 137 32.53 25.10 2.93
CA SER A 137 31.08 25.15 2.75
C SER A 137 30.71 26.31 1.83
N ILE A 138 29.66 26.08 1.04
CA ILE A 138 29.11 27.11 0.17
C ILE A 138 27.88 27.74 0.82
N SER A 139 27.78 29.07 0.74
CA SER A 139 26.57 29.80 1.12
C SER A 139 26.15 30.65 -0.08
N ILE A 140 25.17 30.14 -0.83
CA ILE A 140 24.55 30.83 -1.97
C ILE A 140 23.21 31.42 -1.49
N ASP A 141 22.93 32.68 -1.84
CA ASP A 141 21.56 33.20 -1.80
C ASP A 141 20.86 32.84 -3.12
N PRO A 142 19.89 31.90 -3.11
CA PRO A 142 19.21 31.47 -4.33
C PRO A 142 18.41 32.57 -5.03
N ALA A 143 18.17 33.72 -4.38
CA ALA A 143 17.50 34.86 -5.01
C ALA A 143 18.41 35.66 -5.97
N GLN A 144 19.74 35.49 -5.90
CA GLN A 144 20.69 36.30 -6.66
C GLN A 144 21.49 35.53 -7.72
N VAL A 145 21.32 34.20 -7.80
CA VAL A 145 22.04 33.36 -8.76
C VAL A 145 21.18 33.05 -9.97
N LEU A 146 21.64 33.47 -11.15
CA LEU A 146 21.10 33.03 -12.44
C LEU A 146 21.67 31.66 -12.76
N ALA A 147 20.94 30.61 -12.41
CA ALA A 147 21.26 29.26 -12.81
C ALA A 147 21.09 29.05 -14.32
N THR A 148 22.03 28.35 -14.95
CA THR A 148 21.82 27.85 -16.31
C THR A 148 20.67 26.84 -16.31
N ARG A 149 19.94 26.71 -17.42
CA ARG A 149 18.84 25.74 -17.53
C ARG A 149 19.29 24.31 -17.20
N ASP A 150 20.48 23.93 -17.67
CA ASP A 150 21.08 22.61 -17.39
C ASP A 150 21.34 22.39 -15.88
N TYR A 151 21.72 23.44 -15.15
CA TYR A 151 21.90 23.37 -13.70
C TYR A 151 20.57 23.15 -12.98
N VAL A 152 19.51 23.88 -13.38
CA VAL A 152 18.15 23.73 -12.82
C VAL A 152 17.62 22.32 -13.08
N ASP A 153 17.72 21.83 -14.32
CA ASP A 153 17.24 20.50 -14.71
C ASP A 153 17.99 19.37 -13.96
N ARG A 154 19.29 19.55 -13.67
CA ARG A 154 20.05 18.61 -12.84
C ARG A 154 19.56 18.62 -11.39
N MET A 155 19.45 19.79 -10.78
CA MET A 155 19.01 19.96 -9.40
C MET A 155 17.60 19.41 -9.18
N ASP A 156 16.67 19.67 -10.12
CA ASP A 156 15.29 19.19 -10.02
C ASP A 156 15.23 17.66 -10.13
N ARG A 157 16.02 17.05 -11.00
CA ARG A 157 16.10 15.58 -11.06
C ARG A 157 16.62 14.96 -9.77
N GLU A 158 17.65 15.55 -9.16
CA GLU A 158 18.19 15.07 -7.89
C GLU A 158 17.17 15.23 -6.74
N ARG A 159 16.49 16.37 -6.67
CA ARG A 159 15.43 16.63 -5.68
C ARG A 159 14.24 15.69 -5.84
N ILE A 160 13.76 15.49 -7.07
CA ILE A 160 12.66 14.56 -7.37
C ILE A 160 13.07 13.14 -6.98
N ARG A 161 14.28 12.72 -7.33
CA ARG A 161 14.78 11.39 -6.96
C ARG A 161 14.81 11.20 -5.45
N ALA A 162 15.38 12.15 -4.72
CA ALA A 162 15.42 12.10 -3.25
C ALA A 162 14.02 12.06 -2.64
N ALA A 163 13.07 12.83 -3.18
CA ALA A 163 11.67 12.82 -2.74
C ALA A 163 11.00 11.46 -2.98
N VAL A 164 11.24 10.82 -4.14
CA VAL A 164 10.72 9.49 -4.46
C VAL A 164 11.35 8.42 -3.55
N GLU A 165 12.65 8.48 -3.29
CA GLU A 165 13.32 7.56 -2.37
C GLU A 165 12.80 7.70 -0.93
N ALA A 166 12.54 8.93 -0.48
CA ALA A 166 11.90 9.21 0.80
C ALA A 166 10.47 8.64 0.86
N HIS A 167 9.65 8.88 -0.17
CA HIS A 167 8.29 8.33 -0.28
C HIS A 167 8.27 6.79 -0.26
N ASN A 168 9.21 6.15 -0.97
CA ASN A 168 9.29 4.69 -1.05
C ASN A 168 9.74 4.03 0.27
N THR A 169 10.48 4.75 1.11
CA THR A 169 10.91 4.27 2.44
C THR A 169 9.88 4.57 3.52
N GLU A 170 8.93 5.47 3.25
CA GLU A 170 7.81 5.74 4.12
C GLU A 170 6.79 4.59 4.06
N GLN A 171 6.93 3.64 4.99
CA GLN A 171 6.03 2.48 5.12
C GLN A 171 4.55 2.90 5.25
N ALA A 172 4.29 4.10 5.79
CA ALA A 172 2.96 4.68 6.00
C ALA A 172 2.35 5.36 4.76
N ALA A 173 3.16 5.67 3.73
CA ALA A 173 2.71 6.36 2.54
C ALA A 173 1.61 5.58 1.77
N HIS A 174 1.50 4.29 2.05
CA HIS A 174 0.51 3.38 1.49
C HIS A 174 -0.31 2.62 2.55
N ASP A 175 -0.47 3.17 3.75
CA ASP A 175 -1.26 2.54 4.84
C ASP A 175 -2.73 2.25 4.46
N TYR A 176 -3.23 2.88 3.40
CA TYR A 176 -4.60 2.73 2.89
C TYR A 176 -4.74 1.75 1.71
N LEU A 177 -3.67 1.29 1.06
CA LEU A 177 -3.82 0.43 -0.14
C LEU A 177 -4.13 -1.04 0.19
N ALA A 178 -3.80 -1.50 1.39
CA ALA A 178 -4.36 -2.70 1.99
C ALA A 178 -4.12 -2.59 3.49
N ARG A 179 -5.15 -2.21 4.25
CA ARG A 179 -5.01 -2.14 5.71
C ARG A 179 -4.69 -3.56 6.20
N LYS A 180 -3.42 -3.86 6.50
CA LYS A 180 -2.92 -5.20 6.91
C LYS A 180 -3.66 -5.78 8.12
N THR A 181 -4.40 -4.93 8.83
CA THR A 181 -5.25 -5.27 9.97
C THR A 181 -6.63 -5.82 9.58
N VAL A 182 -7.07 -5.68 8.34
CA VAL A 182 -8.36 -6.20 7.87
C VAL A 182 -8.21 -7.69 7.55
N GLN A 183 -9.03 -8.50 8.22
CA GLN A 183 -9.02 -9.95 8.11
C GLN A 183 -10.39 -10.48 7.73
N ILE A 184 -10.42 -11.50 6.89
CA ILE A 184 -11.59 -12.33 6.66
C ILE A 184 -11.56 -13.44 7.70
N LYS A 185 -12.51 -13.42 8.64
CA LYS A 185 -12.63 -14.43 9.70
C LYS A 185 -13.74 -15.42 9.36
N ALA A 186 -13.43 -16.70 9.31
CA ALA A 186 -14.43 -17.75 9.11
C ALA A 186 -15.33 -17.88 10.37
N GLY A 187 -16.64 -17.82 10.16
CA GLY A 187 -17.63 -18.09 11.21
C GLY A 187 -17.85 -19.60 11.44
N THR A 188 -18.75 -19.93 12.35
CA THR A 188 -19.15 -21.33 12.62
C THR A 188 -19.63 -22.01 11.33
N GLY A 189 -19.14 -23.23 11.06
CA GLY A 189 -19.47 -23.98 9.84
C GLY A 189 -18.62 -23.64 8.61
N LEU A 190 -17.68 -22.70 8.72
CA LEU A 190 -16.76 -22.32 7.65
C LEU A 190 -15.30 -22.51 8.10
N SER A 191 -14.41 -22.76 7.14
CA SER A 191 -12.96 -22.77 7.33
C SER A 191 -12.26 -21.93 6.25
N GLY A 192 -11.04 -21.49 6.52
CA GLY A 192 -10.27 -20.60 5.65
C GLY A 192 -10.22 -19.16 6.21
N GLY A 193 -10.10 -18.18 5.32
CA GLY A 193 -9.93 -16.76 5.67
C GLY A 193 -8.46 -16.33 5.71
N GLY A 194 -8.17 -15.23 6.41
CA GLY A 194 -6.83 -14.64 6.53
C GLY A 194 -6.78 -13.14 6.22
N THR A 195 -5.58 -12.60 6.02
CA THR A 195 -5.32 -11.20 5.63
C THR A 195 -5.70 -10.95 4.16
N LEU A 196 -5.91 -9.71 3.74
CA LEU A 196 -6.21 -9.38 2.33
C LEU A 196 -4.99 -9.35 1.40
N GLU A 197 -3.86 -9.92 1.82
CA GLU A 197 -2.59 -9.88 1.06
C GLU A 197 -2.54 -10.90 -0.11
N ALA A 198 -3.55 -11.75 -0.23
CA ALA A 198 -3.70 -12.72 -1.31
C ALA A 198 -5.19 -13.10 -1.46
N ASP A 199 -5.52 -13.73 -2.57
CA ASP A 199 -6.85 -14.32 -2.79
C ASP A 199 -7.21 -15.28 -1.66
N ARG A 200 -8.45 -15.17 -1.17
CA ARG A 200 -8.95 -15.98 -0.04
C ARG A 200 -10.16 -16.80 -0.45
N THR A 201 -10.16 -18.05 0.01
CA THR A 201 -11.28 -18.97 -0.14
C THR A 201 -11.85 -19.31 1.24
N LEU A 202 -13.18 -19.20 1.35
CA LEU A 202 -13.93 -19.76 2.47
C LEU A 202 -14.59 -21.05 2.01
N THR A 203 -14.40 -22.11 2.79
CA THR A 203 -14.94 -23.45 2.49
C THR A 203 -15.92 -23.84 3.57
N VAL A 204 -17.03 -24.47 3.17
CA VAL A 204 -17.98 -25.06 4.12
C VAL A 204 -17.33 -26.26 4.80
N LYS A 205 -17.36 -26.27 6.14
CA LYS A 205 -16.89 -27.38 6.95
C LYS A 205 -18.02 -28.40 7.12
N TYR A 206 -17.97 -29.45 6.32
CA TYR A 206 -18.90 -30.58 6.45
C TYR A 206 -18.46 -31.54 7.56
N GLY A 207 -19.42 -32.17 8.21
CA GLY A 207 -19.18 -33.14 9.29
C GLY A 207 -20.45 -33.38 10.11
N THR A 208 -20.39 -34.28 11.09
CA THR A 208 -21.55 -34.67 11.92
C THR A 208 -21.59 -33.98 13.29
N ALA A 209 -20.54 -33.23 13.64
CA ALA A 209 -20.41 -32.53 14.92
C ALA A 209 -21.13 -31.17 14.92
N ALA A 210 -21.39 -30.62 16.11
CA ALA A 210 -21.87 -29.25 16.26
C ALA A 210 -20.90 -28.26 15.59
N GLY A 211 -21.46 -27.25 14.92
CA GLY A 211 -20.68 -26.26 14.17
C GLY A 211 -20.13 -26.72 12.82
N THR A 212 -20.66 -27.83 12.28
CA THR A 212 -20.39 -28.30 10.90
C THR A 212 -21.69 -28.49 10.12
N ALA A 213 -21.63 -28.25 8.81
CA ALA A 213 -22.78 -28.42 7.92
C ALA A 213 -23.02 -29.91 7.61
N CYS A 214 -24.29 -30.30 7.52
CA CYS A 214 -24.69 -31.62 7.06
C CYS A 214 -24.61 -31.72 5.53
N GLN A 215 -24.22 -32.87 5.00
CA GLN A 215 -24.22 -33.15 3.56
C GLN A 215 -24.56 -34.61 3.28
N GLY A 216 -25.24 -34.87 2.16
CA GLY A 216 -25.54 -36.21 1.70
C GLY A 216 -26.49 -36.94 2.65
N ASN A 217 -26.16 -38.19 2.99
CA ASN A 217 -26.93 -39.05 3.88
C ASN A 217 -26.61 -38.82 5.38
N ASP A 218 -26.29 -37.59 5.76
CA ASP A 218 -26.05 -37.21 7.16
C ASP A 218 -27.25 -37.62 8.04
N ALA A 219 -26.98 -38.30 9.15
CA ALA A 219 -28.02 -38.82 10.04
C ALA A 219 -28.92 -37.72 10.62
N ARG A 220 -28.46 -36.47 10.73
CA ARG A 220 -29.27 -35.32 11.16
C ARG A 220 -30.35 -34.94 10.15
N LEU A 221 -30.19 -35.35 8.88
CA LEU A 221 -31.18 -35.21 7.82
C LEU A 221 -32.11 -36.43 7.72
N SER A 222 -31.84 -37.49 8.48
CA SER A 222 -32.72 -38.66 8.46
C SER A 222 -34.06 -38.33 9.13
N ASN A 223 -35.14 -38.85 8.56
CA ASN A 223 -36.49 -38.76 9.12
C ASN A 223 -36.67 -39.58 10.42
N ALA A 224 -35.60 -40.16 10.97
CA ALA A 224 -35.60 -40.86 12.24
C ALA A 224 -35.64 -39.85 13.41
N ARG A 225 -36.61 -38.94 13.40
CA ARG A 225 -37.14 -38.38 14.63
C ARG A 225 -38.08 -39.44 15.19
N THR A 226 -37.89 -39.87 16.44
CA THR A 226 -38.88 -40.71 17.12
C THR A 226 -40.23 -40.02 17.01
N PRO A 227 -41.22 -40.60 16.30
CA PRO A 227 -42.52 -39.96 16.19
C PRO A 227 -43.08 -39.76 17.60
N THR A 228 -43.52 -38.54 17.91
CA THR A 228 -44.24 -38.32 19.17
C THR A 228 -45.45 -39.26 19.17
N ALA A 229 -45.71 -39.89 20.32
CA ALA A 229 -46.88 -40.72 20.47
C ALA A 229 -48.14 -39.90 20.14
N HIS A 230 -48.87 -40.31 19.12
CA HIS A 230 -50.04 -39.59 18.60
C HIS A 230 -51.26 -40.53 18.50
N LYS A 231 -51.26 -41.64 19.24
CA LYS A 231 -52.42 -42.56 19.28
C LYS A 231 -53.74 -41.85 19.62
N ASP A 232 -53.67 -40.73 20.34
CA ASP A 232 -54.83 -39.96 20.75
C ASP A 232 -55.44 -39.16 19.59
N THR A 233 -54.66 -38.80 18.56
CA THR A 233 -55.19 -38.14 17.36
C THR A 233 -55.96 -39.11 16.47
N HIS A 234 -55.63 -40.40 16.53
CA HIS A 234 -56.29 -41.49 15.77
C HIS A 234 -57.62 -41.95 16.35
N LYS A 235 -57.94 -41.56 17.59
CA LYS A 235 -59.20 -41.96 18.25
C LYS A 235 -60.39 -41.26 17.62
N THR A 236 -61.59 -41.84 17.79
CA THR A 236 -62.86 -41.18 17.41
C THR A 236 -62.95 -39.78 18.02
N GLY A 237 -63.13 -38.76 17.18
CA GLY A 237 -63.16 -37.35 17.59
C GLY A 237 -61.79 -36.65 17.70
N GLY A 238 -60.69 -37.36 17.42
CA GLY A 238 -59.35 -36.80 17.28
C GLY A 238 -59.17 -35.99 15.99
N SER A 239 -58.04 -35.29 15.88
CA SER A 239 -57.74 -34.41 14.73
C SER A 239 -57.48 -35.15 13.42
N ASP A 240 -57.08 -36.42 13.51
CA ASP A 240 -56.87 -37.32 12.38
C ASP A 240 -57.48 -38.68 12.73
N ALA A 241 -58.77 -38.64 13.07
CA ALA A 241 -59.50 -39.81 13.53
C ALA A 241 -59.60 -40.86 12.41
N ILE A 242 -59.18 -42.09 12.69
CA ILE A 242 -59.30 -43.20 11.76
C ILE A 242 -60.71 -43.78 11.86
N THR A 243 -61.47 -43.73 10.77
CA THR A 243 -62.80 -44.32 10.67
C THR A 243 -62.71 -45.82 10.35
N PRO A 244 -63.76 -46.61 10.62
CA PRO A 244 -63.81 -48.02 10.20
C PRO A 244 -63.54 -48.22 8.69
N THR A 245 -63.92 -47.25 7.84
CA THR A 245 -63.66 -47.28 6.40
C THR A 245 -62.18 -47.17 6.07
N ASP A 246 -61.43 -46.37 6.82
CA ASP A 246 -60.00 -46.10 6.53
C ASP A 246 -59.12 -47.34 6.72
N ILE A 247 -59.55 -48.30 7.55
CA ILE A 247 -58.84 -49.57 7.81
C ILE A 247 -59.50 -50.78 7.13
N GLY A 248 -60.53 -50.56 6.31
CA GLY A 248 -61.28 -51.64 5.68
C GLY A 248 -62.00 -52.56 6.68
N ALA A 249 -62.39 -52.05 7.85
CA ALA A 249 -63.20 -52.81 8.79
C ALA A 249 -64.55 -53.14 8.15
N ALA A 250 -65.07 -54.34 8.46
CA ALA A 250 -66.36 -54.82 7.97
C ALA A 250 -67.46 -53.77 8.21
N ASP A 251 -68.14 -53.36 7.13
CA ASP A 251 -69.28 -52.45 7.22
C ASP A 251 -70.38 -53.06 8.09
N LYS A 252 -71.06 -52.23 8.88
CA LYS A 252 -72.18 -52.61 9.77
C LYS A 252 -73.36 -53.23 9.00
N THR A 253 -73.33 -53.13 7.68
CA THR A 253 -74.29 -53.74 6.75
C THR A 253 -74.06 -55.23 6.52
N ILE A 254 -72.90 -55.80 6.89
CA ILE A 254 -72.63 -57.23 6.76
C ILE A 254 -73.44 -57.99 7.82
N GLN A 255 -74.26 -58.93 7.33
CA GLN A 255 -75.17 -59.72 8.16
C GLN A 255 -74.99 -61.22 7.92
N ILE A 256 -75.10 -61.99 8.99
CA ILE A 256 -75.33 -63.44 8.91
C ILE A 256 -76.82 -63.65 8.69
N LYS A 257 -77.20 -64.12 7.50
CA LYS A 257 -78.59 -64.45 7.19
C LYS A 257 -78.87 -65.91 7.53
N ALA A 258 -79.83 -66.15 8.42
CA ALA A 258 -80.26 -67.51 8.74
C ALA A 258 -81.06 -68.08 7.56
N GLY A 259 -80.58 -69.18 6.98
CA GLY A 259 -81.27 -69.88 5.90
C GLY A 259 -82.52 -70.65 6.37
N THR A 260 -83.22 -71.28 5.44
CA THR A 260 -84.37 -72.15 5.74
C THR A 260 -83.99 -73.20 6.78
N GLY A 261 -84.80 -73.35 7.83
CA GLY A 261 -84.52 -74.26 8.95
C GLY A 261 -83.64 -73.68 10.06
N LEU A 262 -83.19 -72.42 9.96
CA LEU A 262 -82.36 -71.77 10.97
C LEU A 262 -83.02 -70.47 11.53
N SER A 263 -82.63 -70.06 12.73
CA SER A 263 -82.89 -68.74 13.34
C SER A 263 -81.60 -68.14 13.91
N GLY A 264 -81.63 -66.86 14.29
CA GLY A 264 -80.56 -66.22 15.06
C GLY A 264 -79.54 -65.40 14.26
N GLY A 265 -79.76 -65.24 12.95
CA GLY A 265 -79.00 -64.30 12.10
C GLY A 265 -79.10 -62.83 12.55
N GLY A 266 -78.34 -61.94 11.94
CA GLY A 266 -78.28 -60.51 12.29
C GLY A 266 -76.99 -59.84 11.80
N THR A 267 -76.77 -58.59 12.20
CA THR A 267 -75.51 -57.85 11.94
C THR A 267 -74.35 -58.43 12.73
N LEU A 268 -73.11 -58.15 12.30
CA LEU A 268 -71.88 -58.57 12.98
C LEU A 268 -71.46 -57.63 14.13
N GLU A 269 -72.37 -56.84 14.68
CA GLU A 269 -72.07 -55.91 15.79
C GLU A 269 -71.89 -56.61 17.14
N ALA A 270 -72.29 -57.87 17.25
CA ALA A 270 -72.10 -58.73 18.41
C ALA A 270 -72.05 -60.21 17.97
N ASP A 271 -71.61 -61.08 18.86
CA ASP A 271 -71.62 -62.53 18.63
C ASP A 271 -73.01 -63.02 18.19
N ARG A 272 -73.05 -63.86 17.15
CA ARG A 272 -74.28 -64.42 16.60
C ARG A 272 -74.32 -65.93 16.81
N THR A 273 -75.45 -66.42 17.32
CA THR A 273 -75.73 -67.85 17.43
C THR A 273 -76.82 -68.24 16.43
N LEU A 274 -76.51 -69.16 15.51
CA LEU A 274 -77.50 -69.77 14.65
C LEU A 274 -78.08 -71.02 15.32
N THR A 275 -79.41 -71.11 15.35
CA THR A 275 -80.13 -72.23 15.98
C THR A 275 -80.98 -72.94 14.96
N VAL A 276 -80.94 -74.28 14.98
CA VAL A 276 -81.80 -75.12 14.13
C VAL A 276 -83.25 -75.05 14.61
N LYS A 277 -84.16 -74.80 13.68
CA LYS A 277 -85.60 -74.86 13.91
C LYS A 277 -86.10 -76.26 13.59
N TYR A 278 -86.55 -76.96 14.61
CA TYR A 278 -87.14 -78.28 14.48
C TYR A 278 -88.67 -78.22 14.44
N GLY A 279 -89.29 -79.14 13.70
CA GLY A 279 -90.74 -79.22 13.57
C GLY A 279 -91.17 -79.98 12.33
N THR A 280 -92.47 -80.25 12.19
CA THR A 280 -93.05 -81.10 11.12
C THR A 280 -93.46 -80.34 9.86
N ALA A 281 -93.40 -79.01 9.86
CA ALA A 281 -93.73 -78.17 8.72
C ALA A 281 -92.61 -78.12 7.66
N ALA A 282 -92.92 -77.63 6.46
CA ALA A 282 -91.91 -77.35 5.44
C ALA A 282 -90.95 -76.25 5.93
N GLY A 283 -89.65 -76.47 5.74
CA GLY A 283 -88.61 -75.52 6.13
C GLY A 283 -88.13 -75.63 7.58
N THR A 284 -88.46 -76.71 8.29
CA THR A 284 -87.88 -77.08 9.60
C THR A 284 -87.20 -78.44 9.52
N ALA A 285 -86.15 -78.64 10.33
CA ALA A 285 -85.41 -79.89 10.38
C ALA A 285 -86.20 -80.98 11.13
N CYS A 286 -86.06 -82.23 10.69
CA CYS A 286 -86.53 -83.40 11.43
C CYS A 286 -85.65 -83.61 12.68
N GLN A 287 -86.24 -84.10 13.77
CA GLN A 287 -85.48 -84.57 14.93
C GLN A 287 -86.18 -85.76 15.59
N GLY A 288 -85.39 -86.65 16.21
CA GLY A 288 -85.92 -87.83 16.90
C GLY A 288 -86.67 -88.77 15.96
N ASN A 289 -87.82 -89.27 16.40
CA ASN A 289 -88.70 -90.18 15.67
C ASN A 289 -89.66 -89.45 14.71
N ASP A 290 -89.18 -88.43 14.03
CA ASP A 290 -89.97 -87.66 13.07
C ASP A 290 -90.51 -88.58 11.95
N ALA A 291 -91.82 -88.53 11.72
CA ALA A 291 -92.52 -89.42 10.78
C ALA A 291 -92.10 -89.25 9.30
N ARG A 292 -91.33 -88.21 8.96
CA ARG A 292 -90.79 -88.02 7.60
C ARG A 292 -89.50 -88.81 7.34
N LEU A 293 -88.91 -89.44 8.37
CA LEU A 293 -87.65 -90.18 8.28
C LEU A 293 -87.85 -91.70 8.06
N SER A 294 -89.09 -92.16 7.98
CA SER A 294 -89.47 -93.58 7.82
C SER A 294 -89.79 -93.96 6.38
#